data_AF-A0A2T2UI09-F1
#
_entry.id   AF-A0A2T2UI09-F1
#
_cell.length_a   1.000
_cell.length_b   1.000
_cell.length_c   1.000
_cell.angle_alpha   90.00
_cell.angle_beta   90.00
_cell.angle_gamma   90.00
#
_symmetry.space_group_name_H-M   'P 1'
#
loop_
_entity.id
_entity.type
_entity.pdbx_description
1 polymer ?
#
loop_
_entity_poly.entity_id
_entity_poly.type
_entity_poly.pdbx_seq_one_letter_code
_entity_poly.pdbx_strand_id
1 'polypeptide(L)'
;MRIIEEALTFDDVLLLPGYSNVLPKDVDLRTHLTRELALNIPMLSSAMDTVTEARLAIALAQEGGIGIMHKNMTMERQAAEVRHVKKFESGVVQDPMTISPETSIHEAVVLTHKYGFSGLPVVDGSELVGIVTRRDLRFETRV
;
A
#
# COMPACT_ATOMS: atom_id res chain seq x y z
N MET A 1 28.41 -30.26 23.61
CA MET A 1 27.80 -29.77 22.36
C MET A 1 28.71 -30.23 21.22
N ARG A 2 28.28 -31.22 20.43
CA ARG A 2 29.04 -31.67 19.25
C ARG A 2 28.52 -30.86 18.07
N ILE A 3 29.40 -30.13 17.39
CA ILE A 3 29.09 -29.52 16.10
C ILE A 3 28.90 -30.70 15.12
N ILE A 4 27.72 -30.79 14.51
CA ILE A 4 27.30 -31.95 13.71
C ILE A 4 27.71 -31.76 12.25
N GLU A 5 27.70 -30.52 11.74
CA GLU A 5 28.11 -30.14 10.38
C GLU A 5 28.68 -28.72 10.36
N GLU A 6 29.49 -28.42 9.35
CA GLU A 6 30.02 -27.09 9.07
C GLU A 6 28.92 -26.19 8.51
N ALA A 7 28.85 -24.93 8.97
CA ALA A 7 27.84 -23.96 8.56
C ALA A 7 28.51 -22.64 8.19
N LEU A 8 28.04 -22.02 7.11
CA LEU A 8 28.57 -20.76 6.57
C LEU A 8 27.52 -19.66 6.68
N THR A 9 27.97 -18.43 6.93
CA THR A 9 27.18 -17.18 6.84
C THR A 9 27.61 -16.35 5.63
N PHE A 10 26.99 -15.19 5.43
CA PHE A 10 27.25 -14.31 4.28
C PHE A 10 28.72 -13.88 4.16
N ASP A 11 29.36 -13.57 5.29
CA ASP A 11 30.74 -13.07 5.31
C ASP A 11 31.80 -14.17 5.08
N ASP A 12 31.38 -15.45 5.09
CA ASP A 12 32.30 -16.58 4.89
C ASP A 12 32.55 -16.89 3.41
N VAL A 13 31.76 -16.31 2.50
CA VAL A 13 31.75 -16.68 1.07
C VAL A 13 31.73 -15.48 0.12
N LEU A 14 32.23 -15.69 -1.09
CA LEU A 14 32.17 -14.73 -2.19
C LEU A 14 31.66 -15.42 -3.46
N LEU A 15 30.94 -14.66 -4.28
CA LEU A 15 30.54 -15.12 -5.61
C LEU A 15 31.73 -14.99 -6.57
N LEU A 16 32.08 -16.08 -7.26
CA LEU A 16 33.09 -16.05 -8.31
C LEU A 16 32.52 -15.41 -9.58
N PRO A 17 33.21 -14.42 -10.18
CA PRO A 17 32.79 -13.84 -11.44
C PRO A 17 32.74 -14.89 -12.57
N GLY A 18 31.70 -14.80 -13.40
CA GLY A 18 31.56 -15.59 -14.63
C GLY A 18 31.42 -14.68 -15.85
N TYR A 19 31.59 -15.25 -17.04
CA TYR A 19 31.31 -14.52 -18.29
C TYR A 19 29.83 -14.13 -18.37
N SER A 20 29.53 -12.89 -18.75
CA SER A 20 28.16 -12.38 -18.90
C SER A 20 28.00 -11.59 -20.19
N ASN A 21 26.87 -11.80 -20.85
CA ASN A 21 26.40 -11.00 -21.99
C ASN A 21 25.22 -10.09 -21.63
N VAL A 22 24.83 -10.04 -20.35
CA VAL A 22 23.72 -9.23 -19.85
C VAL A 22 24.27 -8.03 -19.11
N LEU A 23 23.79 -6.84 -19.45
CA LEU A 23 24.13 -5.62 -18.71
C LEU A 23 23.30 -5.55 -17.42
N PRO A 24 23.82 -4.97 -16.33
CA PRO A 24 23.11 -4.90 -15.05
C PRO A 24 21.69 -4.32 -15.13
N LYS A 25 21.45 -3.34 -16.00
CA LYS A 25 20.14 -2.70 -16.22
C LYS A 25 19.11 -3.59 -16.93
N ASP A 26 19.59 -4.65 -17.60
CA ASP A 26 18.78 -5.55 -18.41
C ASP A 26 18.50 -6.88 -17.68
N VAL A 27 18.91 -6.98 -16.41
CA VAL A 27 18.64 -8.14 -15.55
C VAL A 27 17.19 -8.10 -15.08
N ASP A 28 16.50 -9.24 -15.18
CA ASP A 28 15.15 -9.41 -14.64
C ASP A 28 15.21 -9.74 -13.14
N LEU A 29 14.61 -8.88 -12.32
CA LEU A 29 14.54 -9.03 -10.87
C LEU A 29 13.22 -9.68 -10.39
N ARG A 30 12.31 -10.01 -11.32
CA ARG A 30 11.03 -10.63 -10.96
C ARG A 30 11.26 -11.96 -10.25
N THR A 31 10.48 -12.19 -9.20
CA THR A 31 10.56 -13.41 -8.40
C THR A 31 9.18 -13.84 -7.92
N HIS A 32 9.04 -15.11 -7.55
CA HIS A 32 7.82 -15.66 -6.97
C HIS A 32 8.01 -15.87 -5.46
N LEU A 33 7.21 -15.15 -4.65
CA LEU A 33 7.18 -15.37 -3.21
C LEU A 33 6.37 -16.63 -2.86
N THR A 34 5.30 -16.88 -3.61
CA THR A 34 4.49 -18.10 -3.52
C THR A 34 4.19 -18.61 -4.92
N ARG A 35 3.50 -19.77 -5.03
CA ARG A 35 3.07 -20.33 -6.32
C ARG A 35 2.24 -19.35 -7.16
N GLU A 36 1.53 -18.43 -6.51
CA GLU A 36 0.56 -17.53 -7.16
C GLU A 36 0.96 -16.05 -7.03
N LEU A 37 1.97 -15.72 -6.20
CA LEU A 37 2.35 -14.34 -5.93
C LEU A 37 3.73 -14.03 -6.51
N ALA A 38 3.73 -13.27 -7.60
CA ALA A 38 4.92 -12.68 -8.20
C ALA A 38 5.20 -11.27 -7.66
N LEU A 39 6.48 -10.93 -7.55
CA LEU A 39 7.00 -9.61 -7.19
C LEU A 39 7.88 -9.09 -8.33
N ASN A 40 7.95 -7.78 -8.51
CA ASN A 40 8.82 -7.16 -9.50
C ASN A 40 10.28 -7.06 -9.03
N ILE A 41 10.49 -7.03 -7.72
CA ILE A 41 11.81 -7.09 -7.08
C ILE A 41 11.79 -8.12 -5.94
N PRO A 42 12.92 -8.78 -5.60
CA PRO A 42 13.00 -9.79 -4.56
C PRO A 42 13.13 -9.16 -3.17
N MET A 43 12.25 -8.21 -2.85
CA MET A 43 12.25 -7.48 -1.59
C MET A 43 10.91 -7.61 -0.86
N LEU A 44 11.01 -7.91 0.44
CA LEU A 44 9.89 -7.88 1.37
C LEU A 44 10.31 -7.21 2.68
N SER A 45 9.37 -6.52 3.33
CA SER A 45 9.64 -5.91 4.64
C SER A 45 9.26 -6.86 5.77
N SER A 46 10.01 -6.78 6.87
CA SER A 46 9.77 -7.59 8.06
C SER A 46 8.45 -7.24 8.76
N ALA A 47 7.77 -8.24 9.32
CA ALA A 47 6.53 -8.09 10.08
C ALA A 47 6.77 -7.56 11.51
N MET A 48 7.46 -6.43 11.62
CA MET A 48 7.85 -5.77 12.88
C MET A 48 7.17 -4.42 13.03
N ASP A 49 6.80 -4.06 14.26
CA ASP A 49 6.08 -2.81 14.58
C ASP A 49 6.89 -1.54 14.31
N THR A 50 8.20 -1.61 14.46
CA THR A 50 9.12 -0.53 14.12
C THR A 50 9.45 -0.46 12.62
N VAL A 51 8.96 -1.40 11.82
CA VAL A 51 9.31 -1.52 10.41
C VAL A 51 8.08 -1.27 9.52
N THR A 52 7.04 -2.09 9.64
CA THR A 52 6.02 -2.18 8.59
C THR A 52 4.59 -1.92 9.07
N GLU A 53 4.12 -0.68 8.87
CA GLU A 53 2.69 -0.32 8.81
C GLU A 53 2.33 0.10 7.36
N ALA A 54 1.10 0.58 7.11
CA ALA A 54 0.60 0.86 5.76
C ALA A 54 1.53 1.78 4.95
N ARG A 55 2.16 2.76 5.60
CA ARG A 55 3.07 3.69 4.92
C ARG A 55 4.22 2.99 4.21
N LEU A 56 4.92 2.07 4.89
CA LEU A 56 6.04 1.33 4.28
C LEU A 56 5.51 0.31 3.27
N ALA A 57 4.41 -0.37 3.57
CA ALA A 57 3.86 -1.36 2.65
C ALA A 57 3.39 -0.76 1.32
N ILE A 58 2.80 0.44 1.35
CA ILE A 58 2.45 1.20 0.13
C ILE A 58 3.72 1.53 -0.65
N ALA A 59 4.71 2.17 0.01
CA ALA A 59 5.94 2.59 -0.66
C ALA A 59 6.68 1.40 -1.29
N LEU A 60 6.84 0.30 -0.54
CA LEU A 60 7.53 -0.89 -1.05
C LEU A 60 6.76 -1.57 -2.19
N ALA A 61 5.42 -1.58 -2.14
CA ALA A 61 4.60 -2.11 -3.22
C ALA A 61 4.72 -1.28 -4.50
N GLN A 62 4.82 0.05 -4.40
CA GLN A 62 5.05 0.95 -5.54
C GLN A 62 6.42 0.70 -6.20
N GLU A 63 7.44 0.37 -5.41
CA GLU A 63 8.76 -0.07 -5.90
C GLU A 63 8.76 -1.52 -6.42
N GLY A 64 7.63 -2.24 -6.30
CA GLY A 64 7.45 -3.59 -6.84
C GLY A 64 7.73 -4.74 -5.87
N GLY A 65 7.98 -4.44 -4.59
CA GLY A 65 8.13 -5.41 -3.51
C GLY A 65 6.81 -5.68 -2.76
N ILE A 66 6.92 -6.19 -1.52
CA ILE A 66 5.75 -6.45 -0.66
C ILE A 66 6.01 -6.12 0.81
N GLY A 67 5.07 -5.42 1.45
CA GLY A 67 5.11 -5.19 2.89
C GLY A 67 4.31 -6.22 3.70
N ILE A 68 4.89 -6.77 4.77
CA ILE A 68 4.18 -7.68 5.69
C ILE A 68 3.77 -6.93 6.96
N MET A 69 2.46 -6.83 7.21
CA MET A 69 1.94 -6.16 8.40
C MET A 69 2.35 -6.90 9.67
N HIS A 70 2.91 -6.16 10.64
CA HIS A 70 3.12 -6.70 11.98
C HIS A 70 1.79 -6.94 12.71
N LYS A 71 1.85 -7.71 13.81
CA LYS A 71 0.68 -8.10 14.61
C LYS A 71 0.62 -7.46 16.01
N ASN A 72 1.48 -6.48 16.28
CA ASN A 72 1.54 -5.77 17.57
C ASN A 72 0.47 -4.66 17.63
N MET A 73 -0.77 -5.01 17.34
CA MET A 73 -1.95 -4.14 17.34
C MET A 73 -3.23 -4.99 17.39
N THR A 74 -4.39 -4.36 17.58
CA THR A 74 -5.67 -5.11 17.53
C THR A 74 -5.97 -5.60 16.11
N MET A 75 -6.81 -6.64 16.01
CA MET A 75 -7.21 -7.19 14.71
C MET A 75 -7.89 -6.14 13.84
N GLU A 76 -8.69 -5.26 14.44
CA GLU A 76 -9.42 -4.19 13.75
C GLU A 76 -8.45 -3.15 13.17
N ARG A 77 -7.40 -2.80 13.93
CA ARG A 77 -6.37 -1.86 13.48
C ARG A 77 -5.53 -2.46 12.36
N GLN A 78 -5.12 -3.73 12.49
CA GLN A 78 -4.37 -4.41 11.43
C GLN A 78 -5.18 -4.49 10.13
N ALA A 79 -6.47 -4.82 10.24
CA ALA A 79 -7.38 -4.82 9.09
C ALA A 79 -7.55 -3.41 8.49
N ALA A 80 -7.53 -2.35 9.30
CA ALA A 80 -7.56 -0.97 8.83
C ALA A 80 -6.29 -0.59 8.04
N GLU A 81 -5.10 -0.97 8.53
CA GLU A 81 -3.83 -0.79 7.82
C GLU A 81 -3.85 -1.51 6.46
N VAL A 82 -4.28 -2.78 6.44
CA VAL A 82 -4.41 -3.54 5.19
C VAL A 82 -5.39 -2.85 4.22
N ARG A 83 -6.56 -2.42 4.70
CA ARG A 83 -7.54 -1.68 3.87
C ARG A 83 -6.94 -0.40 3.31
N HIS A 84 -6.14 0.32 4.09
CA HIS A 84 -5.46 1.54 3.64
C HIS A 84 -4.53 1.25 2.47
N VAL A 85 -3.67 0.22 2.57
CA VAL A 85 -2.79 -0.20 1.47
C VAL A 85 -3.59 -0.59 0.22
N LYS A 86 -4.64 -1.39 0.37
CA LYS A 86 -5.45 -1.87 -0.76
C LYS A 86 -6.26 -0.77 -1.45
N LYS A 87 -6.64 0.30 -0.74
CA LYS A 87 -7.38 1.44 -1.30
C LYS A 87 -6.47 2.51 -1.91
N PHE A 88 -5.17 2.50 -1.62
CA PHE A 88 -4.24 3.56 -2.04
C PHE A 88 -4.17 3.72 -3.57
N GLU A 89 -4.07 2.62 -4.31
CA GLU A 89 -4.00 2.63 -5.78
C GLU A 89 -4.99 1.62 -6.34
N SER A 90 -6.27 2.00 -6.39
CA SER A 90 -7.30 1.24 -7.09
C SER A 90 -7.64 1.96 -8.41
N GLY A 91 -7.25 1.36 -9.54
CA GLY A 91 -7.55 1.91 -10.88
C GLY A 91 -9.06 1.99 -11.16
N VAL A 92 -9.86 1.16 -10.49
CA VAL A 92 -11.32 1.27 -10.38
C VAL A 92 -11.69 1.10 -8.91
N VAL A 93 -12.30 2.13 -8.32
CA VAL A 93 -12.74 2.10 -6.91
C VAL A 93 -14.06 1.33 -6.82
N GLN A 94 -14.04 0.11 -6.27
CA GLN A 94 -15.24 -0.74 -6.17
C GLN A 94 -16.22 -0.32 -5.07
N ASP A 95 -15.77 0.46 -4.09
CA ASP A 95 -16.58 0.95 -2.96
C ASP A 95 -16.12 2.37 -2.59
N PRO A 96 -16.49 3.37 -3.42
CA PRO A 96 -16.11 4.75 -3.17
C PRO A 96 -16.84 5.28 -1.95
N MET A 97 -16.17 6.14 -1.19
CA MET A 97 -16.84 6.89 -0.13
C MET A 97 -17.79 7.91 -0.75
N THR A 98 -19.08 7.79 -0.46
CA THR A 98 -20.11 8.69 -0.99
C THR A 98 -20.72 9.54 0.12
N ILE A 99 -21.35 10.65 -0.28
CA ILE A 99 -22.11 11.54 0.61
C ILE A 99 -23.54 11.73 0.09
N SER A 100 -24.46 12.16 0.95
CA SER A 100 -25.84 12.50 0.59
C SER A 100 -25.92 13.94 0.06
N PRO A 101 -26.91 14.29 -0.79
CA PRO A 101 -27.20 15.68 -1.14
C PRO A 101 -27.45 16.58 0.06
N GLU A 102 -27.92 16.01 1.17
CA GLU A 102 -28.20 16.72 2.42
C GLU A 102 -26.96 16.84 3.34
N THR A 103 -25.83 16.21 2.96
CA THR A 103 -24.59 16.31 3.72
C THR A 103 -24.06 17.74 3.69
N SER A 104 -23.74 18.27 4.87
CA SER A 104 -23.23 19.63 4.97
C SER A 104 -21.84 19.79 4.35
N ILE A 105 -21.53 20.99 3.87
CA ILE A 105 -20.20 21.32 3.31
C ILE A 105 -19.10 21.06 4.36
N HIS A 106 -19.35 21.43 5.62
CA HIS A 106 -18.42 21.19 6.72
C HIS A 106 -18.10 19.69 6.87
N GLU A 107 -19.11 18.81 6.87
CA GLU A 107 -18.89 17.36 6.95
C GLU A 107 -18.11 16.83 5.74
N ALA A 108 -18.41 17.31 4.53
CA ALA A 108 -17.66 16.94 3.33
C ALA A 108 -16.16 17.33 3.44
N VAL A 109 -15.86 18.49 4.00
CA VAL A 109 -14.47 18.93 4.29
C VAL A 109 -13.81 18.02 5.32
N VAL A 110 -14.50 17.71 6.41
CA VAL A 110 -13.96 16.80 7.45
C VAL A 110 -13.66 15.41 6.86
N LEU A 111 -14.55 14.86 6.05
CA LEU A 111 -14.37 13.55 5.41
C LEU A 111 -13.19 13.56 4.43
N THR A 112 -13.10 14.57 3.55
CA THR A 112 -11.98 14.68 2.60
C THR A 112 -10.63 14.83 3.29
N HIS A 113 -10.55 15.57 4.39
CA HIS A 113 -9.32 15.68 5.20
C HIS A 113 -8.98 14.38 5.92
N LYS A 114 -9.96 13.74 6.55
CA LYS A 114 -9.75 12.52 7.34
C LYS A 114 -9.23 11.35 6.50
N TYR A 115 -9.72 11.22 5.27
CA TYR A 115 -9.41 10.08 4.40
C TYR A 115 -8.50 10.44 3.21
N GLY A 116 -8.13 11.71 3.06
CA GLY A 116 -7.22 12.16 2.01
C GLY A 116 -7.81 12.21 0.59
N PHE A 117 -9.12 12.02 0.43
CA PHE A 117 -9.77 12.02 -0.87
C PHE A 117 -9.84 13.45 -1.48
N SER A 118 -9.73 13.53 -2.81
CA SER A 118 -9.82 14.78 -3.57
C SER A 118 -11.23 15.10 -4.05
N GLY A 119 -12.13 14.12 -4.04
CA GLY A 119 -13.54 14.28 -4.37
C GLY A 119 -14.41 13.16 -3.81
N LEU A 120 -15.68 13.47 -3.64
CA LEU A 120 -16.72 12.62 -3.06
C LEU A 120 -17.90 12.55 -4.03
N PRO A 121 -18.27 11.36 -4.54
CA PRO A 121 -19.53 11.18 -5.25
C PRO A 121 -20.73 11.48 -4.33
N VAL A 122 -21.72 12.19 -4.86
CA VAL A 122 -22.97 12.51 -4.17
C VAL A 122 -24.05 11.55 -4.65
N VAL A 123 -24.66 10.82 -3.73
CA VAL A 123 -25.64 9.78 -4.03
C VAL A 123 -26.93 10.04 -3.25
N ASP A 124 -28.06 10.07 -3.95
CA ASP A 124 -29.40 10.07 -3.35
C ASP A 124 -29.96 8.64 -3.39
N GLY A 125 -30.00 7.97 -2.24
CA GLY A 125 -30.32 6.54 -2.16
C GLY A 125 -29.30 5.67 -2.93
N SER A 126 -29.68 5.19 -4.11
CA SER A 126 -28.82 4.43 -5.02
C SER A 126 -28.42 5.19 -6.28
N GLU A 127 -28.92 6.41 -6.47
CA GLU A 127 -28.70 7.21 -7.67
C GLU A 127 -27.52 8.17 -7.51
N LEU A 128 -26.55 8.13 -8.42
CA LEU A 128 -25.46 9.08 -8.47
C LEU A 128 -25.97 10.41 -9.02
N VAL A 129 -26.07 11.42 -8.17
CA VAL A 129 -26.59 12.75 -8.54
C VAL A 129 -25.49 13.79 -8.78
N GLY A 130 -24.25 13.50 -8.40
CA GLY A 130 -23.13 14.41 -8.69
C GLY A 130 -21.80 14.03 -8.06
N ILE A 131 -20.88 14.99 -8.06
CA ILE A 131 -19.57 14.89 -7.42
C ILE A 131 -19.20 16.23 -6.82
N VAL A 132 -18.66 16.22 -5.60
CA VAL A 132 -18.06 17.39 -4.96
C VAL A 132 -16.56 17.17 -4.86
N THR A 133 -15.77 18.13 -5.32
CA THR A 133 -14.31 18.06 -5.29
C THR A 133 -13.70 19.09 -4.37
N ARG A 134 -12.42 18.90 -4.03
CA ARG A 134 -11.64 19.88 -3.25
C ARG A 134 -11.61 21.26 -3.92
N ARG A 135 -11.84 21.38 -5.24
CA ARG A 135 -11.90 22.67 -5.93
C ARG A 135 -13.22 23.40 -5.65
N ASP A 136 -14.32 22.67 -5.54
CA ASP A 136 -15.64 23.24 -5.31
C ASP A 136 -15.74 23.82 -3.88
N LEU A 137 -15.10 23.14 -2.93
CA LEU A 137 -15.05 23.55 -1.52
C LEU A 137 -14.17 24.78 -1.24
N ARG A 138 -13.30 25.21 -2.18
CA ARG A 138 -12.38 26.35 -1.97
C ARG A 138 -13.07 27.71 -1.98
N PHE A 139 -14.26 27.81 -2.57
CA PHE A 139 -14.97 29.07 -2.74
C PHE A 139 -15.97 29.34 -1.61
N GLU A 140 -16.20 28.36 -0.74
CA GLU A 140 -17.12 28.51 0.38
C GLU A 140 -16.41 29.19 1.56
N THR A 141 -16.98 30.29 2.04
CA THR A 141 -16.40 31.09 3.13
C THR A 141 -17.02 30.76 4.48
N ARG A 142 -18.07 29.93 4.50
CA ARG A 142 -18.80 29.48 5.71
C ARG A 142 -18.57 27.99 5.97
N VAL A 143 -17.30 27.59 6.05
CA VAL A 143 -16.90 26.24 6.48
C VAL A 143 -16.75 26.21 7.98
#